data_AF-A0A8S3U2G5-F1
#
_entry.id   AF-A0A8S3U2G5-F1
#
_cell.length_a   1.000
_cell.length_b   1.000
_cell.length_c   1.000
_cell.angle_alpha   90.00
_cell.angle_beta   90.00
_cell.angle_gamma   90.00
#
_symmetry.space_group_name_H-M   'P 1'
#
loop_
_entity.id
_entity.type
_entity.pdbx_description
1 polymer ?
#
loop_
_entity_poly.entity_id
_entity_poly.type
_entity_poly.pdbx_seq_one_letter_code
_entity_poly.pdbx_strand_id
1 'polypeptide(L)'
;MWKILQQDRTKKKRARVIRSVHFNIDTDPEKHYREKLMLYNPWRDEHALKCNFPTYSEAYQHFKDTIEEQQKIYEPFSDTVDEAQRLLNENEHLEEMWDELAPQTESENAEDLANSSKQPDKGIENYDIGLDLGLPPSNAEDEISKQYDMPDKEFRQHMRRLNKEQIEFVYDTIHLFKTQEEPIYRSLVVERNLH
;
A
#
# COMPACT_ATOMS: atom_id res chain seq x y z
N MET A 1 -29.09 -18.28 -40.51
CA MET A 1 -27.72 -18.68 -40.14
C MET A 1 -26.99 -17.45 -39.60
N TRP A 2 -27.08 -17.19 -38.30
CA TRP A 2 -26.41 -16.05 -37.67
C TRP A 2 -25.07 -16.52 -37.09
N LYS A 3 -23.97 -16.20 -37.77
CA LYS A 3 -22.63 -16.33 -37.20
C LYS A 3 -22.45 -15.21 -36.17
N ILE A 4 -22.61 -15.53 -34.89
CA ILE A 4 -22.19 -14.65 -33.81
C ILE A 4 -20.66 -14.57 -33.88
N LEU A 5 -20.16 -13.35 -34.09
CA LEU A 5 -18.75 -12.99 -34.03
C LEU A 5 -18.21 -13.43 -32.66
N GLN A 6 -17.47 -14.54 -32.64
CA GLN A 6 -16.51 -14.81 -31.57
C GLN A 6 -15.42 -13.74 -31.67
N GLN A 7 -15.68 -12.62 -31.01
CA GLN A 7 -14.70 -11.58 -30.80
C GLN A 7 -13.59 -12.20 -29.94
N ASP A 8 -12.49 -12.56 -30.58
CA ASP A 8 -11.30 -13.11 -29.94
C ASP A 8 -10.84 -12.12 -28.85
N ARG A 9 -11.06 -12.49 -27.60
CA ARG A 9 -10.71 -11.65 -26.45
C ARG A 9 -9.20 -11.73 -26.30
N THR A 10 -8.47 -10.81 -26.94
CA THR A 10 -7.03 -10.64 -26.74
C THR A 10 -6.71 -10.65 -25.24
N LYS A 11 -5.97 -11.67 -24.79
CA LYS A 11 -5.62 -11.83 -23.37
C LYS A 11 -4.87 -10.58 -22.90
N LYS A 12 -5.36 -9.93 -21.83
CA LYS A 12 -4.70 -8.74 -21.29
C LYS A 12 -3.34 -9.13 -20.70
N LYS A 13 -2.29 -8.37 -21.03
CA LYS A 13 -0.90 -8.62 -20.56
C LYS A 13 -0.69 -8.37 -19.07
N ARG A 14 -1.58 -7.64 -18.39
CA ARG A 14 -1.48 -7.32 -16.96
C ARG A 14 -2.56 -8.08 -16.19
N ALA A 15 -2.15 -8.74 -15.10
CA ALA A 15 -3.07 -9.33 -14.14
C ALA A 15 -3.99 -8.25 -13.57
N ARG A 16 -5.28 -8.55 -13.42
CA ARG A 16 -6.23 -7.66 -12.77
C ARG A 16 -6.29 -8.04 -11.29
N VAL A 17 -6.17 -7.04 -10.43
CA VAL A 17 -6.41 -7.20 -9.00
C VAL A 17 -7.92 -7.30 -8.80
N ILE A 18 -8.36 -8.37 -8.14
CA ILE A 18 -9.72 -8.54 -7.69
C ILE A 18 -9.82 -7.94 -6.27
N ARG A 19 -10.90 -7.21 -5.99
CA ARG A 19 -11.19 -6.67 -4.66
C ARG A 19 -12.48 -7.32 -4.17
N SER A 20 -12.42 -7.93 -2.99
CA SER A 20 -13.53 -8.60 -2.32
C SER A 20 -13.74 -8.00 -0.93
N VAL A 21 -15.00 -7.99 -0.51
CA VAL A 21 -15.45 -7.60 0.84
C VAL A 21 -15.44 -8.82 1.76
N HIS A 22 -15.55 -10.04 1.21
CA HIS A 22 -15.61 -11.31 1.94
C HIS A 22 -16.81 -11.37 2.91
N PHE A 23 -18.02 -11.34 2.37
CA PHE A 23 -19.21 -11.50 3.19
C PHE A 23 -19.22 -12.84 3.93
N ASN A 24 -19.59 -12.82 5.21
CA ASN A 24 -19.75 -14.02 6.03
C ASN A 24 -20.98 -14.82 5.55
N ILE A 25 -20.77 -16.12 5.33
CA ILE A 25 -21.82 -17.06 4.88
C ILE A 25 -22.93 -17.19 5.92
N ASP A 26 -22.61 -17.17 7.22
CA ASP A 26 -23.57 -17.38 8.30
C ASP A 26 -24.43 -16.14 8.55
N THR A 27 -23.85 -14.94 8.39
CA THR A 27 -24.55 -13.67 8.62
C THR A 27 -25.36 -13.22 7.40
N ASP A 28 -24.78 -13.33 6.20
CA ASP A 28 -25.35 -12.78 4.96
C ASP A 28 -25.11 -13.73 3.74
N PRO A 29 -25.75 -14.91 3.69
CA PRO A 29 -25.47 -15.92 2.65
C PRO A 29 -25.78 -15.43 1.22
N GLU A 30 -26.87 -14.69 1.02
CA GLU A 30 -27.21 -14.16 -0.32
C GLU A 30 -26.16 -13.16 -0.84
N LYS A 31 -25.58 -12.33 0.04
CA LYS A 31 -24.52 -11.38 -0.36
C LYS A 31 -23.22 -12.12 -0.67
N HIS A 32 -22.91 -13.17 0.09
CA HIS A 32 -21.77 -14.03 -0.17
C HIS A 32 -21.83 -14.67 -1.57
N TYR A 33 -22.94 -15.33 -1.91
CA TYR A 33 -23.09 -15.97 -3.21
C TYR A 33 -23.15 -14.96 -4.37
N ARG A 34 -23.77 -13.80 -4.16
CA ARG A 34 -23.74 -12.68 -5.11
C ARG A 34 -22.32 -12.23 -5.39
N GLU A 35 -21.51 -12.04 -4.35
CA GLU A 35 -20.10 -11.65 -4.49
C GLU A 35 -19.30 -12.69 -5.28
N LYS A 36 -19.41 -13.98 -4.92
CA LYS A 36 -18.70 -15.06 -5.63
C LYS A 36 -19.06 -15.11 -7.12
N LEU A 37 -20.35 -14.97 -7.45
CA LEU A 37 -20.81 -14.86 -8.84
C LEU A 37 -20.21 -13.63 -9.54
N MET A 38 -20.16 -12.47 -8.89
CA MET A 38 -19.61 -11.25 -9.50
C MET A 38 -18.10 -11.34 -9.76
N LEU A 39 -17.35 -12.03 -8.91
CA LEU A 39 -15.89 -12.09 -9.03
C LEU A 39 -15.45 -13.13 -10.06
N TYR A 40 -16.12 -14.27 -10.10
CA TYR A 40 -15.62 -15.46 -10.80
C TYR A 40 -16.46 -15.87 -12.02
N ASN A 41 -17.68 -15.36 -12.18
CA ASN A 41 -18.50 -15.61 -13.36
C ASN A 41 -18.52 -14.38 -14.30
N PRO A 42 -18.40 -14.52 -15.62
CA PRO A 42 -18.52 -13.38 -16.52
C PRO A 42 -19.93 -12.78 -16.50
N TRP A 43 -20.05 -11.51 -16.12
CA TRP A 43 -21.31 -10.76 -16.14
C TRP A 43 -21.15 -9.39 -16.82
N ARG A 44 -22.29 -8.78 -17.17
CA ARG A 44 -22.36 -7.41 -17.73
C ARG A 44 -23.32 -6.54 -16.94
N ASP A 45 -24.46 -7.11 -16.56
CA ASP A 45 -25.48 -6.48 -15.73
C ASP A 45 -25.75 -7.35 -14.51
N GLU A 46 -26.01 -6.70 -13.38
CA GLU A 46 -26.31 -7.41 -12.13
C GLU A 46 -27.63 -8.19 -12.21
N HIS A 47 -28.63 -7.66 -12.91
CA HIS A 47 -29.90 -8.37 -13.14
C HIS A 47 -29.70 -9.69 -13.93
N ALA A 48 -28.68 -9.76 -14.79
CA ALA A 48 -28.34 -10.96 -15.53
C ALA A 48 -27.52 -11.96 -14.69
N LEU A 49 -27.00 -11.55 -13.53
CA LEU A 49 -26.14 -12.38 -12.68
C LEU A 49 -26.89 -13.57 -12.08
N LYS A 50 -28.16 -13.40 -11.70
CA LYS A 50 -29.05 -14.49 -11.27
C LYS A 50 -29.47 -15.40 -12.44
N CYS A 51 -29.27 -14.98 -13.69
CA CYS A 51 -29.85 -15.62 -14.86
C CYS A 51 -31.37 -15.83 -14.68
N ASN A 52 -31.84 -17.08 -14.71
CA ASN A 52 -33.24 -17.46 -14.52
C ASN A 52 -33.53 -18.05 -13.14
N PHE A 53 -32.60 -17.93 -12.18
CA PHE A 53 -32.77 -18.48 -10.84
C PHE A 53 -33.39 -17.44 -9.89
N PRO A 54 -34.22 -17.87 -8.93
CA PRO A 54 -34.83 -16.98 -7.95
C PRO A 54 -33.80 -16.38 -6.96
N THR A 55 -32.78 -17.16 -6.59
CA THR A 55 -31.77 -16.80 -5.59
C THR A 55 -30.35 -16.79 -6.18
N TYR A 56 -29.45 -16.00 -5.60
CA TYR A 56 -28.03 -16.04 -5.94
C TYR A 56 -27.40 -17.37 -5.50
N SER A 57 -27.89 -17.96 -4.41
CA SER A 57 -27.46 -19.30 -3.94
C SER A 57 -27.68 -20.39 -5.00
N GLU A 58 -28.87 -20.46 -5.60
CA GLU A 58 -29.16 -21.45 -6.65
C GLU A 58 -28.35 -21.19 -7.92
N ALA A 59 -28.21 -19.93 -8.33
CA ALA A 59 -27.37 -19.55 -9.46
C ALA A 59 -25.91 -19.94 -9.22
N TYR A 60 -25.39 -19.71 -8.02
CA TYR A 60 -24.04 -20.12 -7.63
C TYR A 60 -23.89 -21.64 -7.70
N GLN A 61 -24.84 -22.39 -7.17
CA GLN A 61 -24.80 -23.86 -7.17
C GLN A 61 -24.73 -24.43 -8.61
N HIS A 62 -25.43 -23.79 -9.56
CA HIS A 62 -25.37 -24.18 -10.96
C HIS A 62 -23.99 -23.93 -11.61
N PHE A 63 -23.30 -22.86 -11.22
CA PHE A 63 -21.98 -22.49 -11.76
C PHE A 63 -20.80 -22.86 -10.85
N LYS A 64 -21.07 -23.62 -9.78
CA LYS A 64 -20.13 -23.87 -8.68
C LYS A 64 -18.78 -24.37 -9.17
N ASP A 65 -18.77 -25.44 -9.97
CA ASP A 65 -17.53 -26.06 -10.45
C ASP A 65 -16.69 -25.09 -11.29
N THR A 66 -17.34 -24.29 -12.14
CA THR A 66 -16.66 -23.28 -12.96
C THR A 66 -16.08 -22.15 -12.12
N ILE A 67 -16.83 -21.71 -11.10
CA ILE A 67 -16.40 -20.66 -10.19
C ILE A 67 -15.22 -21.14 -9.35
N GLU A 68 -15.26 -22.35 -8.80
CA GLU A 68 -14.17 -22.93 -8.01
C GLU A 68 -12.89 -23.10 -8.84
N GLU A 69 -13.01 -23.50 -10.11
CA GLU A 69 -11.87 -23.57 -11.03
C GLU A 69 -11.25 -22.17 -11.28
N GLN A 70 -12.09 -21.15 -11.52
CA GLN A 70 -11.60 -19.78 -11.69
C GLN A 70 -10.99 -19.24 -10.39
N GLN A 71 -11.58 -19.54 -9.24
CA GLN A 71 -11.11 -19.08 -7.93
C GLN A 71 -9.69 -19.58 -7.67
N LYS A 72 -9.37 -20.85 -7.97
CA LYS A 72 -8.01 -21.41 -7.83
C LYS A 72 -6.93 -20.67 -8.62
N ILE A 73 -7.29 -20.01 -9.72
CA ILE A 73 -6.34 -19.22 -10.53
C ILE A 73 -5.95 -17.93 -9.80
N TYR A 74 -6.88 -17.32 -9.06
CA TYR A 74 -6.69 -16.06 -8.37
C TYR A 74 -6.28 -16.23 -6.90
N GLU A 75 -6.65 -17.34 -6.27
CA GLU A 75 -6.40 -17.68 -4.88
C GLU A 75 -5.67 -19.04 -4.74
N PRO A 76 -4.44 -19.20 -5.29
CA PRO A 76 -3.75 -20.50 -5.30
C PRO A 76 -3.35 -20.99 -3.89
N PHE A 77 -3.35 -20.10 -2.89
CA PHE A 77 -3.01 -20.40 -1.51
C PHE A 77 -4.23 -20.37 -0.58
N SER A 78 -5.47 -20.39 -1.11
CA SER A 78 -6.68 -20.38 -0.27
C SER A 78 -6.66 -21.49 0.77
N ASP A 79 -6.31 -22.70 0.34
CA ASP A 79 -6.35 -23.89 1.20
C ASP A 79 -5.33 -23.79 2.35
N THR A 80 -4.14 -23.25 2.08
CA THR A 80 -3.11 -23.02 3.10
C THR A 80 -3.53 -21.95 4.10
N VAL A 81 -4.21 -20.90 3.64
CA VAL A 81 -4.75 -19.85 4.52
C VAL A 81 -5.87 -20.41 5.38
N ASP A 82 -6.78 -21.20 4.81
CA ASP A 82 -7.88 -21.85 5.53
C ASP A 82 -7.37 -22.86 6.57
N GLU A 83 -6.30 -23.61 6.25
CA GLU A 83 -5.60 -24.48 7.19
C GLU A 83 -4.96 -23.70 8.34
N ALA A 84 -4.21 -22.64 8.03
CA ALA A 84 -3.60 -21.79 9.05
C ALA A 84 -4.65 -21.15 9.96
N GLN A 85 -5.78 -20.70 9.41
CA GLN A 85 -6.88 -20.13 10.18
C GLN A 85 -7.57 -21.15 11.08
N ARG A 86 -7.71 -22.40 10.63
CA ARG A 86 -8.21 -23.49 11.49
C ARG A 86 -7.25 -23.79 12.63
N LEU A 87 -5.95 -23.91 12.36
CA LEU A 87 -4.94 -24.11 13.39
C LEU A 87 -4.92 -22.98 14.43
N LEU A 88 -5.15 -21.74 14.00
CA LEU A 88 -5.28 -20.59 14.89
C LEU A 88 -6.52 -20.72 15.79
N ASN A 89 -7.68 -21.08 15.23
CA ASN A 89 -8.92 -21.21 15.99
C ASN A 89 -8.92 -22.43 16.94
N GLU A 90 -8.21 -23.50 16.59
CA GLU A 90 -8.10 -24.72 17.41
C GLU A 90 -7.09 -24.56 18.56
N ASN A 91 -6.04 -23.78 18.34
CA ASN A 91 -5.05 -23.47 19.38
C ASN A 91 -5.50 -22.25 20.20
N GLU A 92 -6.37 -22.46 21.18
CA GLU A 92 -6.74 -21.45 22.19
C GLU A 92 -5.50 -20.86 22.91
N HIS A 93 -4.41 -21.63 22.96
CA HIS A 93 -3.13 -21.29 23.59
C HIS A 93 -2.14 -20.56 22.67
N LEU A 94 -2.53 -20.22 21.42
CA LEU A 94 -1.62 -19.49 20.53
C LEU A 94 -1.31 -18.07 21.06
N GLU A 95 -2.21 -17.51 21.87
CA GLU A 95 -2.00 -16.21 22.52
C GLU A 95 -0.78 -16.24 23.46
N GLU A 96 -0.62 -17.33 24.23
CA GLU A 96 0.51 -17.55 25.13
C GLU A 96 1.81 -17.93 24.38
N MET A 97 1.72 -18.41 23.13
CA MET A 97 2.90 -18.68 22.28
C MET A 97 3.59 -17.39 21.80
N TRP A 98 2.88 -16.27 21.71
CA TRP A 98 3.51 -14.99 21.36
C TRP A 98 4.48 -14.53 22.45
N ASP A 99 4.15 -14.81 23.72
CA ASP A 99 5.01 -14.51 24.87
C ASP A 99 6.29 -15.36 24.86
N GLU A 100 6.23 -16.60 24.36
CA GLU A 100 7.41 -17.47 24.19
C GLU A 100 8.31 -17.05 23.03
N LEU A 101 7.75 -16.46 21.97
CA LEU A 101 8.49 -16.04 20.78
C LEU A 101 9.44 -14.87 21.07
N ALA A 102 9.03 -13.96 21.97
CA ALA A 102 9.79 -12.77 22.28
C ALA A 102 9.66 -12.39 23.78
N PRO A 103 10.16 -13.23 24.70
CA PRO A 103 9.92 -13.09 26.14
C PRO A 103 10.52 -11.82 26.75
N GLN A 104 11.47 -11.18 26.07
CA GLN A 104 12.09 -9.94 26.54
C GLN A 104 11.38 -8.68 26.04
N THR A 105 10.46 -8.79 25.08
CA THR A 105 9.81 -7.63 24.45
C THR A 105 8.90 -6.89 25.42
N GLU A 106 8.22 -7.59 26.34
CA GLU A 106 7.42 -6.92 27.37
C GLU A 106 8.29 -6.11 28.35
N SER A 107 9.45 -6.65 28.73
CA SER A 107 10.43 -5.94 29.59
C SER A 107 11.02 -4.74 28.88
N GLU A 108 11.46 -4.88 27.62
CA GLU A 108 11.98 -3.77 26.81
C GLU A 108 10.94 -2.66 26.64
N ASN A 109 9.69 -3.01 26.33
CA ASN A 109 8.60 -2.04 26.21
C ASN A 109 8.28 -1.34 27.54
N ALA A 110 8.35 -2.05 28.67
CA ALA A 110 8.15 -1.48 29.99
C ALA A 110 9.31 -0.55 30.40
N GLU A 111 10.55 -0.92 30.08
CA GLU A 111 11.74 -0.09 30.29
C GLU A 111 11.71 1.17 29.43
N ASP A 112 11.31 1.06 28.16
CA ASP A 112 11.17 2.19 27.24
C ASP A 112 10.03 3.13 27.66
N LEU A 113 8.90 2.59 28.14
CA LEU A 113 7.82 3.40 28.68
C LEU A 113 8.24 4.10 29.99
N ALA A 114 8.96 3.41 30.86
CA ALA A 114 9.53 3.97 32.08
C ALA A 114 10.58 5.06 31.78
N ASN A 115 11.42 4.85 30.77
CA ASN A 115 12.42 5.83 30.33
C ASN A 115 11.81 7.01 29.56
N SER A 116 10.72 6.80 28.82
CA SER A 116 9.97 7.88 28.14
C SER A 116 9.23 8.80 29.11
N SER A 117 8.98 8.35 30.34
CA SER A 117 8.38 9.16 31.42
C SER A 117 9.38 10.10 32.12
N LYS A 118 10.69 9.92 31.89
CA LYS A 118 11.69 10.91 32.28
C LYS A 118 11.56 12.07 31.30
N GLN A 119 10.88 13.14 31.73
CA GLN A 119 10.97 14.42 31.02
C GLN A 119 12.45 14.71 30.74
N PRO A 120 12.82 15.18 29.53
CA PRO A 120 14.19 15.65 29.32
C PRO A 120 14.49 16.66 30.42
N ASP A 121 15.62 16.45 31.10
CA ASP A 121 16.07 17.34 32.16
C ASP A 121 15.98 18.78 31.65
N LYS A 122 15.23 19.63 32.37
CA LYS A 122 14.94 21.02 31.96
C LYS A 122 16.20 21.89 31.84
N GLY A 123 17.38 21.33 32.15
CA GLY A 123 18.69 21.94 31.89
C GLY A 123 19.21 21.81 30.45
N ILE A 124 18.55 21.04 29.57
CA ILE A 124 19.03 20.69 28.21
C ILE A 124 18.17 21.37 27.12
N GLU A 125 17.61 22.56 27.37
CA GLU A 125 16.84 23.25 26.31
C GLU A 125 17.75 23.84 25.22
N ASN A 126 19.06 23.97 25.46
CA ASN A 126 20.02 24.59 24.55
C ASN A 126 21.32 23.79 24.36
N TYR A 127 21.33 22.49 24.67
CA TYR A 127 22.53 21.68 24.48
C TYR A 127 22.63 21.19 23.04
N ASP A 128 23.65 21.68 22.33
CA ASP A 128 23.95 21.28 20.96
C ASP A 128 24.81 20.00 20.96
N ILE A 129 24.16 18.85 20.74
CA ILE A 129 24.79 17.53 20.60
C ILE A 129 25.80 17.50 19.44
N GLY A 130 25.74 18.45 18.50
CA GLY A 130 26.71 18.59 17.42
C GLY A 130 28.14 18.74 17.93
N LEU A 131 28.35 19.42 19.07
CA LEU A 131 29.69 19.60 19.65
C LEU A 131 30.34 18.26 20.04
N ASP A 132 29.58 17.34 20.62
CA ASP A 132 30.08 16.02 21.02
C ASP A 132 30.39 15.12 19.81
N LEU A 133 29.71 15.37 18.70
CA LEU A 133 29.94 14.69 17.41
C LEU A 133 31.03 15.35 16.58
N GLY A 134 31.67 16.42 17.08
CA GLY A 134 32.71 17.17 16.38
C GLY A 134 32.20 18.07 15.26
N LEU A 135 30.91 18.40 15.26
CA LEU A 135 30.30 19.34 14.32
C LEU A 135 30.45 20.78 14.82
N PRO A 136 30.57 21.76 13.91
CA PRO A 136 30.57 23.17 14.29
C PRO A 136 29.24 23.56 14.95
N PRO A 137 29.24 24.51 15.90
CA PRO A 137 28.04 24.92 16.63
C PRO A 137 26.97 25.43 15.66
N SER A 138 25.74 24.97 15.84
CA SER A 138 24.60 25.35 15.00
C SER A 138 24.27 26.83 15.21
N ASN A 139 24.79 27.69 14.35
CA ASN A 139 24.34 29.08 14.28
C ASN A 139 22.92 29.04 13.70
N ALA A 140 21.97 29.67 14.38
CA ALA A 140 20.53 29.71 14.02
C ALA A 140 20.20 30.33 12.64
N GLU A 141 21.21 30.56 11.79
CA GLU A 141 21.11 31.09 10.42
C GLU A 141 21.38 30.02 9.34
N ASP A 142 21.35 28.72 9.67
CA ASP A 142 21.25 27.66 8.65
C ASP A 142 19.82 27.62 8.07
N GLU A 143 19.41 28.71 7.43
CA GLU A 143 18.19 28.86 6.61
C GLU A 143 18.22 27.97 5.36
N ILE A 144 19.37 27.36 5.04
CA ILE A 144 19.58 26.59 3.81
C ILE A 144 18.69 25.34 3.76
N SER A 145 18.35 24.74 4.89
CA SER A 145 17.47 23.55 4.94
C SER A 145 15.97 23.88 4.90
N LYS A 146 15.57 25.15 5.08
CA LYS A 146 14.14 25.55 5.09
C LYS A 146 13.57 25.91 3.72
N GLN A 147 14.38 25.86 2.65
CA GLN A 147 13.99 26.48 1.39
C GLN A 147 13.10 25.63 0.47
N TYR A 148 12.84 24.35 0.78
CA TYR A 148 11.95 23.53 -0.04
C TYR A 148 11.08 22.55 0.77
N ASP A 149 10.23 23.09 1.64
CA ASP A 149 9.17 22.32 2.33
C ASP A 149 7.86 22.35 1.52
N MET A 150 7.85 21.80 0.30
CA MET A 150 6.60 21.60 -0.44
C MET A 150 5.94 20.27 -0.01
N PRO A 151 4.66 20.26 0.41
CA PRO A 151 3.95 19.02 0.71
C PRO A 151 3.86 18.08 -0.51
N ASP A 152 4.06 16.77 -0.31
CA ASP A 152 4.11 15.75 -1.38
C ASP A 152 2.87 15.78 -2.31
N LYS A 153 1.70 16.08 -1.75
CA LYS A 153 0.45 16.20 -2.50
C LYS A 153 0.52 17.34 -3.54
N GLU A 154 1.09 18.48 -3.18
CA GLU A 154 1.23 19.64 -4.05
C GLU A 154 2.29 19.38 -5.13
N PHE A 155 3.43 18.81 -4.75
CA PHE A 155 4.46 18.38 -5.69
C PHE A 155 3.90 17.45 -6.77
N ARG A 156 3.13 16.41 -6.37
CA ARG A 156 2.47 15.48 -7.31
C ARG A 156 1.40 16.15 -8.17
N GLN A 157 0.75 17.21 -7.69
CA GLN A 157 -0.20 17.97 -8.49
C GLN A 157 0.52 18.78 -9.57
N HIS A 158 1.66 19.40 -9.25
CA HIS A 158 2.48 20.10 -10.22
C HIS A 158 3.06 19.15 -11.28
N MET A 159 3.63 18.02 -10.87
CA MET A 159 4.15 17.00 -11.78
C MET A 159 3.09 16.49 -12.77
N ARG A 160 1.83 16.36 -12.33
CA ARG A 160 0.71 15.93 -13.20
C ARG A 160 0.26 16.99 -14.20
N ARG A 161 0.57 18.27 -13.96
CA ARG A 161 0.20 19.39 -14.84
C ARG A 161 1.25 19.67 -15.92
N LEU A 162 2.46 19.13 -15.79
CA LEU A 162 3.54 19.32 -16.75
C LEU A 162 3.21 18.70 -18.10
N ASN A 163 3.71 19.31 -19.17
CA ASN A 163 3.67 18.72 -20.49
C ASN A 163 4.77 17.64 -20.66
N LYS A 164 4.78 16.94 -21.81
CA LYS A 164 5.73 15.83 -22.05
C LYS A 164 7.20 16.27 -22.06
N GLU A 165 7.51 17.41 -22.67
CA GLU A 165 8.89 17.91 -22.74
C GLU A 165 9.40 18.35 -21.37
N GLN A 166 8.53 18.97 -20.58
CA GLN A 166 8.86 19.43 -19.23
C GLN A 166 9.07 18.26 -18.26
N ILE A 167 8.24 17.22 -18.35
CA ILE A 167 8.38 16.08 -17.45
C ILE A 167 9.64 15.26 -17.77
N GLU A 168 10.01 15.16 -19.06
CA GLU A 168 11.27 14.55 -19.49
C GLU A 168 12.47 15.31 -18.92
N PHE A 169 12.50 16.64 -19.04
CA PHE A 169 13.56 17.47 -18.44
C PHE A 169 13.71 17.27 -16.92
N VAL A 170 12.59 17.17 -16.18
CA VAL A 170 12.63 16.93 -14.74
C VAL A 170 13.22 15.56 -14.41
N TYR A 171 12.83 14.52 -15.14
CA TYR A 171 13.38 13.18 -14.91
C TYR A 171 14.86 13.10 -15.25
N ASP A 172 15.30 13.74 -16.34
CA ASP A 172 16.72 13.81 -16.71
C ASP A 172 17.54 14.54 -15.64
N THR A 173 16.99 15.63 -15.10
CA THR A 173 17.62 16.39 -14.01
C THR A 173 17.73 15.55 -12.73
N ILE A 174 16.66 14.86 -12.32
CA ILE A 174 16.68 13.96 -11.15
C ILE A 174 17.64 12.79 -11.38
N HIS A 175 17.69 12.25 -12.59
CA HIS A 175 18.59 11.17 -12.96
C HIS A 175 20.04 11.63 -12.83
N LEU A 176 20.37 12.80 -13.40
CA LEU A 176 21.68 13.43 -13.28
C LEU A 176 22.09 13.58 -11.82
N PHE A 177 21.23 14.14 -10.97
CA PHE A 177 21.48 14.26 -9.53
C PHE A 177 21.75 12.93 -8.83
N LYS A 178 21.14 11.83 -9.28
CA LYS A 178 21.32 10.51 -8.69
C LYS A 178 22.57 9.78 -9.18
N THR A 179 23.01 10.07 -10.40
CA THR A 179 24.11 9.35 -11.06
C THR A 179 25.45 10.08 -11.02
N GLN A 180 25.46 11.36 -10.66
CA GLN A 180 26.71 12.11 -10.50
C GLN A 180 27.38 11.75 -9.17
N GLU A 181 28.65 11.33 -9.22
CA GLU A 181 29.47 11.08 -8.02
C GLU A 181 30.09 12.38 -7.46
N GLU A 182 30.11 13.45 -8.23
CA GLU A 182 30.65 14.76 -7.80
C GLU A 182 29.57 15.63 -7.12
N PRO A 183 29.93 16.36 -6.05
CA PRO A 183 29.01 17.27 -5.39
C PRO A 183 28.64 18.43 -6.32
N ILE A 184 27.34 18.58 -6.61
CA ILE A 184 26.83 19.65 -7.46
C ILE A 184 26.71 20.93 -6.63
N TYR A 185 27.60 21.89 -6.90
CA TYR A 185 27.52 23.22 -6.28
C TYR A 185 26.52 24.10 -7.04
N ARG A 186 25.47 24.54 -6.34
CA ARG A 186 24.53 25.53 -6.87
C ARG A 186 25.19 26.91 -6.83
N SER A 187 25.85 27.32 -7.91
CA SER A 187 26.28 28.72 -8.05
C SER A 187 25.04 29.57 -8.33
N LEU A 188 24.58 30.33 -7.34
CA LEU A 188 23.59 31.39 -7.56
C LEU A 188 24.27 32.48 -8.40
N VAL A 189 24.01 32.49 -9.70
CA VAL A 189 24.25 33.68 -10.53
C VAL A 189 23.27 34.74 -10.06
N VAL A 190 23.69 35.56 -9.11
CA VAL A 190 22.98 36.78 -8.74
C VAL A 190 23.31 37.82 -9.79
N GLU A 191 22.54 37.88 -10.87
CA GLU A 191 22.52 39.07 -11.73
C GLU A 191 21.89 40.21 -10.93
N ARG A 192 22.75 41.01 -10.29
CA ARG A 192 22.39 42.34 -9.80
C ARG A 192 22.09 43.22 -11.01
N ASN A 193 20.82 43.32 -11.37
CA ASN A 193 20.35 44.41 -12.21
C ASN A 193 20.44 45.71 -11.39
N LEU A 194 21.53 46.47 -11.61
CA LEU A 194 21.63 47.88 -11.26
C LEU A 194 20.78 48.68 -12.26
N HIS A 195 19.71 49.32 -11.79
CA HIS A 195 19.19 50.60 -12.30
C HIS A 195 18.74 51.44 -11.11
#